data_AF-A0A964WUB7-F1
#
_entry.id   AF-A0A964WUB7-F1
#
_cell.length_a   1.000
_cell.length_b   1.000
_cell.length_c   1.000
_cell.angle_alpha   90.00
_cell.angle_beta   90.00
_cell.angle_gamma   90.00
#
_symmetry.space_group_name_H-M   'P 1'
#
loop_
_entity.id
_entity.type
_entity.pdbx_description
1 polymer ?
#
loop_
_entity_poly.entity_id
_entity_poly.type
_entity_poly.pdbx_seq_one_letter_code
_entity_poly.pdbx_strand_id
1 'polypeptide(L)'
;MALEIERKFLVSDPAWRAAAGPGVAIRQAYLAETGQASVRVRIAGEAGFVTVKSRAGGMTREEFEYRVPAADAEAMMRLAAGGTVEKVRFPVRHGDGVWEVDVFSGPNAGLVLAEIELGSEDARVEIPPWLGREVTGDMRYYSAYLARRPFRAWRRNEEAAMGYAFDPKVPLGDEFTRVAGEEIARARTALSGEADTDLAVHDVRQRFKKLRGLLRLARPTLGEAGRAEERRWRDAGRRLSGSRDAAVLIAVLDDLAGGGEAAAARFPMVRKRLVERRDAAIAEGAAGEHFRQTLAELDAGEAVIAGLDWPGGAKPLAEGFAQSYRAARRACRRAASEPDAETWHEWRKQAKYHWMHLRLVEAGVPLAAKRRKKAKHLADALGSDHDLAVLREVLRSCRDDVQKDEIRRLKDVVAERQSTLRARAAELGDELFGERPKDMRRLVAEGWCEATGAVRDADAAPRPEGAAQPLEDAAE
;
A
#
# COMPACT_ATOMS: atom_id res chain seq x y z
N MET A 1 -17.18 32.01 9.68
CA MET A 1 -15.93 31.47 9.10
C MET A 1 -16.31 30.21 8.35
N ALA A 2 -16.00 30.13 7.06
CA ALA A 2 -16.52 29.08 6.18
C ALA A 2 -15.79 27.76 6.43
N LEU A 3 -16.54 26.67 6.55
CA LEU A 3 -16.02 25.30 6.42
C LEU A 3 -15.53 25.15 4.97
N GLU A 4 -14.25 24.87 4.75
CA GLU A 4 -13.74 24.50 3.43
C GLU A 4 -13.98 23.00 3.25
N ILE A 5 -15.15 22.62 2.73
CA ILE A 5 -15.47 21.23 2.41
C ILE A 5 -15.05 20.98 0.98
N GLU A 6 -14.04 20.15 0.80
CA GLU A 6 -13.45 19.89 -0.51
C GLU A 6 -13.61 18.42 -0.89
N ARG A 7 -14.09 18.17 -2.11
CA ARG A 7 -14.07 16.82 -2.71
C ARG A 7 -13.02 16.76 -3.81
N LYS A 8 -12.23 15.68 -3.82
CA LYS A 8 -11.13 15.47 -4.78
C LYS A 8 -11.33 14.20 -5.58
N PHE A 9 -11.05 14.26 -6.87
CA PHE A 9 -11.21 13.16 -7.81
C PHE A 9 -10.01 13.03 -8.73
N LEU A 10 -9.72 11.79 -9.13
CA LEU A 10 -8.88 11.54 -10.30
C LEU A 10 -9.64 11.91 -11.56
N VAL A 11 -8.98 12.53 -12.53
CA VAL A 11 -9.55 12.74 -13.87
C VAL A 11 -9.29 11.50 -14.73
N SER A 12 -10.36 10.93 -15.30
CA SER A 12 -10.31 9.71 -16.11
C SER A 12 -10.30 9.98 -17.61
N ASP A 13 -10.87 11.12 -18.05
CA ASP A 13 -11.06 11.46 -19.45
C ASP A 13 -10.60 12.91 -19.77
N PRO A 14 -9.92 13.17 -20.90
CA PRO A 14 -9.49 14.50 -21.30
C PRO A 14 -10.60 15.50 -21.69
N ALA A 15 -11.87 15.10 -21.76
CA ALA A 15 -12.99 15.91 -22.25
C ALA A 15 -13.23 17.23 -21.50
N TRP A 16 -12.80 17.32 -20.23
CA TRP A 16 -12.87 18.56 -19.44
C TRP A 16 -12.20 19.76 -20.12
N ARG A 17 -11.19 19.52 -20.98
CA ARG A 17 -10.45 20.58 -21.69
C ARG A 17 -11.34 21.44 -22.57
N ALA A 18 -12.43 20.89 -23.11
CA ALA A 18 -13.35 21.64 -23.96
C ALA A 18 -14.13 22.72 -23.19
N ALA A 19 -14.29 22.55 -21.88
CA ALA A 19 -15.03 23.45 -20.99
C ALA A 19 -14.11 24.24 -20.04
N ALA A 20 -12.79 24.15 -20.22
CA ALA A 20 -11.81 24.76 -19.33
C ALA A 20 -11.59 26.25 -19.67
N GLY A 21 -11.62 27.08 -18.63
CA GLY A 21 -11.19 28.48 -18.70
C GLY A 21 -9.66 28.63 -18.76
N PRO A 22 -9.14 29.86 -18.77
CA PRO A 22 -7.70 30.10 -18.78
C PRO A 22 -7.04 29.50 -17.54
N GLY A 23 -5.97 28.73 -17.74
CA GLY A 23 -5.23 28.10 -16.67
C GLY A 23 -4.27 29.05 -15.97
N VAL A 24 -4.05 28.86 -14.67
CA VAL A 24 -3.07 29.60 -13.88
C VAL A 24 -1.93 28.67 -13.49
N ALA A 25 -0.70 29.04 -13.85
CA ALA A 25 0.49 28.32 -13.42
C ALA A 25 0.73 28.55 -11.92
N ILE A 26 0.90 27.47 -11.16
CA ILE A 26 1.11 27.50 -9.72
C ILE A 26 2.37 26.71 -9.39
N ARG A 27 3.27 27.33 -8.64
CA ARG A 27 4.46 26.72 -8.04
C ARG A 27 4.37 26.89 -6.54
N GLN A 28 4.68 25.86 -5.77
CA GLN A 28 4.58 25.93 -4.31
C GLN A 28 5.59 25.02 -3.62
N ALA A 29 6.04 25.42 -2.44
CA ALA A 29 6.92 24.65 -1.57
C ALA A 29 6.51 24.80 -0.11
N TYR A 30 7.01 23.92 0.75
CA TYR A 30 6.68 23.89 2.17
C TYR A 30 7.95 24.20 2.98
N LEU A 31 7.95 25.35 3.66
CA LEU A 31 9.09 25.84 4.45
C LEU A 31 9.20 25.12 5.78
N ALA A 32 8.05 24.84 6.40
CA ALA A 32 7.96 24.10 7.64
C ALA A 32 6.66 23.31 7.67
N GLU A 33 6.70 22.12 8.25
CA GLU A 33 5.52 21.33 8.54
C GLU A 33 5.77 20.57 9.83
N THR A 34 5.14 21.06 10.90
CA THR A 34 5.25 20.54 12.25
C THR A 34 4.01 19.71 12.58
N GLY A 35 3.96 19.14 13.79
CA GLY A 35 2.74 18.53 14.31
C GLY A 35 1.56 19.51 14.49
N GLN A 36 1.79 20.82 14.38
CA GLN A 36 0.82 21.87 14.72
C GLN A 36 0.50 22.83 13.57
N ALA A 37 1.40 23.01 12.58
CA ALA A 37 1.17 23.94 11.47
C ALA A 37 1.98 23.54 10.22
N SER A 38 1.54 24.05 9.07
CA SER A 38 2.28 24.03 7.82
C SER A 38 2.47 25.45 7.31
N VAL A 39 3.69 25.77 6.90
CA VAL A 39 4.04 27.04 6.27
C VAL A 39 4.34 26.73 4.81
N ARG A 40 3.48 27.23 3.93
CA ARG A 40 3.56 27.06 2.47
C ARG A 40 3.90 28.39 1.84
N VAL A 41 4.87 28.38 0.93
CA VAL A 41 5.10 29.48 0.00
C VAL A 41 4.55 29.07 -1.38
N ARG A 42 3.82 29.97 -2.04
CA ARG A 42 3.15 29.73 -3.32
C ARG A 42 3.35 30.92 -4.25
N ILE A 43 3.58 30.65 -5.53
CA ILE A 43 3.49 31.62 -6.63
C ILE A 43 2.36 31.14 -7.54
N ALA A 44 1.39 32.00 -7.80
CA ALA A 44 0.29 31.76 -8.73
C ALA A 44 0.28 32.85 -9.79
N GLY A 45 0.56 32.49 -11.05
CA GLY A 45 0.91 33.45 -12.10
C GLY A 45 2.12 34.28 -11.67
N GLU A 46 1.92 35.60 -11.52
CA GLU A 46 2.95 36.55 -11.10
C GLU A 46 2.85 36.95 -9.61
N ALA A 47 1.89 36.39 -8.86
CA ALA A 47 1.66 36.78 -7.46
C ALA A 47 2.26 35.76 -6.48
N GLY A 48 3.05 36.24 -5.52
CA GLY A 48 3.62 35.47 -4.43
C GLY A 48 2.76 35.51 -3.16
N PHE A 49 2.73 34.39 -2.44
CA PHE A 49 1.97 34.20 -1.21
C PHE A 49 2.76 33.36 -0.20
N VAL A 50 2.63 33.72 1.08
CA VAL A 50 3.00 32.86 2.21
C VAL A 50 1.73 32.53 2.97
N THR A 51 1.47 31.24 3.13
CA THR A 51 0.33 30.72 3.84
C THR A 51 0.80 29.97 5.08
N VAL A 52 0.28 30.33 6.25
CA VAL A 52 0.39 29.52 7.46
C VAL A 52 -0.96 28.85 7.69
N LYS A 53 -1.00 27.53 7.60
CA LYS A 53 -2.19 26.73 7.91
C LYS A 53 -1.93 25.93 9.18
N SER A 54 -2.80 26.02 10.18
CA SER A 54 -2.73 25.10 11.32
C SER A 54 -2.96 23.65 10.86
N ARG A 55 -2.21 22.70 11.42
CA ARG A 55 -2.37 21.27 11.13
C ARG A 55 -3.59 20.79 11.91
N ALA A 56 -4.56 20.29 11.16
CA ALA A 56 -5.87 19.86 11.63
C ALA A 56 -5.85 19.12 12.98
N GLY A 57 -6.50 19.73 13.96
CA GLY A 57 -6.90 19.14 15.25
C GLY A 57 -8.32 19.53 15.67
N GLY A 58 -9.08 20.29 14.86
CA GLY A 58 -10.46 20.76 15.10
C GLY A 58 -11.08 21.50 13.90
N MET A 59 -12.43 21.52 13.79
CA MET A 59 -13.31 21.84 12.62
C MET A 59 -13.15 23.20 11.90
N THR A 60 -12.08 23.94 12.18
CA THR A 60 -11.69 25.16 11.51
C THR A 60 -10.17 25.21 11.44
N ARG A 61 -9.62 25.21 10.23
CA ARG A 61 -8.19 25.47 10.02
C ARG A 61 -7.99 26.98 10.03
N GLU A 62 -7.16 27.45 10.94
CA GLU A 62 -6.68 28.83 10.86
C GLU A 62 -5.73 28.89 9.67
N GLU A 63 -6.13 29.68 8.68
CA GLU A 63 -5.33 29.96 7.50
C GLU A 63 -5.05 31.45 7.47
N PHE A 64 -3.77 31.77 7.54
CA PHE A 64 -3.27 33.12 7.35
C PHE A 64 -2.54 33.16 6.02
N GLU A 65 -3.09 33.89 5.05
CA GLU A 65 -2.45 34.09 3.76
C GLU A 65 -1.99 35.54 3.63
N TYR A 66 -0.70 35.72 3.35
CA TYR A 66 -0.07 37.01 3.16
C TYR A 66 0.49 37.08 1.75
N ARG A 67 0.17 38.17 1.04
CA ARG A 67 0.80 38.46 -0.24
C ARG A 67 2.23 38.91 0.00
N VAL A 68 3.15 38.39 -0.80
CA VAL A 68 4.57 38.77 -0.79
C VAL A 68 5.04 39.05 -2.22
N PRO A 69 6.12 39.83 -2.41
CA PRO A 69 6.75 39.95 -3.72
C PRO A 69 7.11 38.57 -4.30
N ALA A 70 6.93 38.39 -5.62
CA ALA A 70 7.21 37.11 -6.26
C ALA A 70 8.69 36.71 -6.10
N ALA A 71 9.61 37.68 -6.19
CA ALA A 71 11.05 37.44 -5.97
C ALA A 71 11.35 36.89 -4.56
N ASP A 72 10.63 37.37 -3.53
CA ASP A 72 10.78 36.89 -2.17
C ASP A 72 10.22 35.47 -2.02
N ALA A 73 9.05 35.20 -2.63
CA ALA A 73 8.48 33.85 -2.65
C ALA A 73 9.42 32.85 -3.35
N GLU A 74 10.07 33.24 -4.45
CA GLU A 74 11.08 32.42 -5.13
C GLU A 74 12.31 32.16 -4.25
N ALA A 75 12.78 33.18 -3.53
CA ALA A 75 13.88 33.04 -2.59
C ALA A 75 13.52 32.09 -1.44
N MET A 76 12.33 32.24 -0.86
CA MET A 76 11.83 31.34 0.19
C MET A 76 11.69 29.90 -0.31
N MET A 77 11.18 29.67 -1.53
CA MET A 77 11.05 28.31 -2.10
C MET A 77 12.39 27.56 -2.14
N ARG A 78 13.51 28.26 -2.35
CA ARG A 78 14.85 27.65 -2.34
C ARG A 78 15.31 27.17 -0.96
N LEU A 79 14.66 27.64 0.11
CA LEU A 79 14.96 27.25 1.50
C LEU A 79 14.13 26.03 1.96
N ALA A 80 13.15 25.59 1.17
CA ALA A 80 12.31 24.47 1.53
C ALA A 80 13.11 23.14 1.51
N ALA A 81 13.04 22.37 2.60
CA ALA A 81 13.69 21.05 2.69
C ALA A 81 13.00 19.96 1.85
N GLY A 82 11.80 20.22 1.32
CA GLY A 82 11.04 19.33 0.44
C GLY A 82 11.09 19.73 -1.03
N GLY A 83 10.53 18.90 -1.91
CA GLY A 83 10.42 19.21 -3.33
C GLY A 83 9.37 20.30 -3.64
N THR A 84 9.53 20.99 -4.77
CA THR A 84 8.53 21.93 -5.28
C THR A 84 7.39 21.18 -5.97
N VAL A 85 6.15 21.65 -5.77
CA VAL A 85 4.97 21.18 -6.51
C VAL A 85 4.63 22.20 -7.57
N GLU A 86 4.57 21.75 -8.81
CA GLU A 86 4.29 22.58 -9.98
C GLU A 86 3.06 22.05 -10.71
N LYS A 87 2.09 22.92 -10.97
CA LYS A 87 0.83 22.56 -11.64
C LYS A 87 0.27 23.74 -12.44
N VAL A 88 -0.62 23.44 -13.38
CA VAL A 88 -1.50 24.45 -13.98
C VAL A 88 -2.93 24.13 -13.54
N ARG A 89 -3.59 25.09 -12.90
CA ARG A 89 -4.97 24.96 -12.43
C ARG A 89 -5.92 25.59 -13.44
N PHE A 90 -6.89 24.80 -13.91
CA PHE A 90 -7.91 25.23 -14.86
C PHE A 90 -9.29 25.25 -14.18
N PRO A 91 -10.02 26.38 -14.20
CA PRO A 91 -11.41 26.39 -13.78
C PRO A 91 -12.28 25.75 -14.87
N VAL A 92 -13.11 24.78 -14.52
CA VAL A 92 -14.04 24.08 -15.42
C VAL A 92 -15.45 24.23 -14.86
N ARG A 93 -16.33 24.90 -15.61
CA ARG A 93 -17.74 25.05 -15.21
C ARG A 93 -18.52 23.79 -15.58
N HIS A 94 -19.26 23.24 -14.64
CA HIS A 94 -20.15 22.10 -14.87
C HIS A 94 -21.31 22.13 -13.88
N GLY A 95 -22.55 22.12 -14.40
CA GLY A 95 -23.73 22.44 -13.60
C GLY A 95 -23.59 23.80 -12.91
N ASP A 96 -23.96 23.86 -11.64
CA ASP A 96 -23.86 25.06 -10.80
C ASP A 96 -22.48 25.23 -10.12
N GLY A 97 -21.55 24.29 -10.34
CA GLY A 97 -20.24 24.25 -9.71
C GLY A 97 -19.09 24.72 -10.61
N VAL A 98 -18.02 25.22 -9.98
CA VAL A 98 -16.73 25.44 -10.64
C VAL A 98 -15.75 24.40 -10.09
N TRP A 99 -15.30 23.52 -10.97
CA TRP A 99 -14.27 22.53 -10.66
C TRP A 99 -12.90 23.12 -10.93
N GLU A 100 -11.96 22.93 -10.01
CA GLU A 100 -10.56 23.24 -10.21
C GLU A 100 -9.83 21.99 -10.68
N VAL A 101 -9.46 21.96 -11.97
CA VAL A 101 -8.69 20.86 -12.55
C VAL A 101 -7.20 21.21 -12.54
N ASP A 102 -6.45 20.49 -11.71
CA ASP A 102 -5.02 20.62 -11.56
C ASP A 102 -4.26 19.62 -12.44
N VAL A 103 -3.50 20.14 -13.40
CA VAL A 103 -2.57 19.37 -14.22
C VAL A 103 -1.17 19.53 -13.65
N PHE A 104 -0.65 18.49 -13.01
CA PHE A 104 0.66 18.53 -12.37
C PHE A 104 1.80 18.32 -13.37
N SER A 105 2.95 18.92 -13.09
CA SER A 105 4.17 18.88 -13.90
C SER A 105 5.39 18.48 -13.07
N GLY A 106 6.58 18.44 -13.69
CA GLY A 106 7.83 18.07 -13.03
C GLY A 106 7.79 16.66 -12.39
N PRO A 107 8.27 16.49 -11.15
CA PRO A 107 8.22 15.22 -10.41
C PRO A 107 6.80 14.65 -10.20
N ASN A 108 5.77 15.48 -10.35
CA ASN A 108 4.36 15.08 -10.22
C ASN A 108 3.66 14.88 -11.58
N ALA A 109 4.38 14.99 -12.70
CA ALA A 109 3.81 14.90 -14.03
C ALA A 109 3.08 13.56 -14.27
N GLY A 110 1.92 13.63 -14.90
CA GLY A 110 1.02 12.50 -15.16
C GLY A 110 -0.09 12.31 -14.13
N LEU A 111 -0.14 13.15 -13.09
CA LEU A 111 -1.29 13.31 -12.20
C LEU A 111 -2.19 14.44 -12.70
N VAL A 112 -3.48 14.16 -12.77
CA VAL A 112 -4.52 15.18 -12.98
C VAL A 112 -5.58 14.99 -11.90
N LEU A 113 -5.81 16.03 -11.13
CA LEU A 113 -6.82 16.06 -10.07
C LEU A 113 -7.90 17.07 -10.40
N ALA A 114 -9.12 16.78 -9.98
CA ALA A 114 -10.22 17.72 -10.00
C ALA A 114 -10.76 17.89 -8.59
N GLU A 115 -10.94 19.14 -8.21
CA GLU A 115 -11.31 19.54 -6.86
C GLU A 115 -12.54 20.47 -6.95
N ILE A 116 -13.45 20.36 -5.99
CA ILE A 116 -14.56 21.30 -5.86
C ILE A 116 -14.75 21.65 -4.38
N GLU A 117 -14.83 22.94 -4.10
CA GLU A 117 -15.20 23.47 -2.79
C GLU A 117 -16.73 23.54 -2.64
N LEU A 118 -17.22 23.13 -1.49
CA LEU A 118 -18.64 23.02 -1.16
C LEU A 118 -18.96 23.82 0.09
N GLY A 119 -20.15 24.44 0.09
CA GLY A 119 -20.64 25.19 1.24
C GLY A 119 -21.17 24.32 2.38
N SER A 120 -21.43 23.03 2.13
CA SER A 120 -21.88 22.06 3.13
C SER A 120 -21.61 20.62 2.66
N GLU A 121 -21.59 19.66 3.60
CA GLU A 121 -21.30 18.24 3.28
C GLU A 121 -22.47 17.60 2.51
N ASP A 122 -23.69 18.08 2.74
CA ASP A 122 -24.91 17.64 2.06
C ASP A 122 -25.13 18.32 0.70
N ALA A 123 -24.23 19.21 0.28
CA ALA A 123 -24.34 19.89 -1.00
C ALA A 123 -24.32 18.86 -2.14
N ARG A 124 -25.43 18.80 -2.88
CA ARG A 124 -25.53 17.95 -4.07
C ARG A 124 -24.74 18.59 -5.20
N VAL A 125 -23.76 17.87 -5.69
CA VAL A 125 -22.91 18.28 -6.81
C VAL A 125 -23.12 17.30 -7.95
N GLU A 126 -23.40 17.82 -9.13
CA GLU A 126 -23.38 17.01 -10.35
C GLU A 126 -21.94 16.58 -10.63
N ILE A 127 -21.73 15.25 -10.71
CA ILE A 127 -20.41 14.67 -10.95
C ILE A 127 -20.18 14.56 -12.46
N PRO A 128 -19.30 15.37 -13.06
CA PRO A 128 -19.04 15.28 -14.48
C PRO A 128 -18.55 13.89 -14.92
N PRO A 129 -18.89 13.44 -16.14
CA PRO A 129 -18.56 12.10 -16.63
C PRO A 129 -17.05 11.87 -16.86
N TRP A 130 -16.25 12.95 -16.94
CA TRP A 130 -14.80 12.90 -17.06
C TRP A 130 -14.06 12.69 -15.72
N LEU A 131 -14.81 12.66 -14.62
CA LEU A 131 -14.29 12.28 -13.32
C LEU A 131 -14.18 10.76 -13.18
N GLY A 132 -13.12 10.35 -12.49
CA GLY A 132 -12.86 8.97 -12.13
C GLY A 132 -13.08 8.72 -10.65
N ARG A 133 -12.15 7.99 -10.04
CA ARG A 133 -12.23 7.61 -8.62
C ARG A 133 -12.15 8.84 -7.71
N GLU A 134 -13.08 8.93 -6.76
CA GLU A 134 -12.99 9.88 -5.64
C GLU A 134 -11.83 9.51 -4.72
N VAL A 135 -11.00 10.50 -4.40
CA VAL A 135 -9.80 10.38 -3.55
C VAL A 135 -9.81 11.39 -2.40
N THR A 136 -10.98 11.94 -2.09
CA THR A 136 -11.24 12.77 -0.91
C THR A 136 -10.72 12.06 0.35
N GLY A 137 -9.97 12.76 1.20
CA GLY A 137 -9.39 12.21 2.43
C GLY A 137 -8.14 11.34 2.24
N ASP A 138 -7.80 10.93 1.01
CA ASP A 138 -6.53 10.22 0.77
C ASP A 138 -5.37 11.22 0.76
N MET A 139 -4.67 11.28 1.89
CA MET A 139 -3.55 12.21 2.15
C MET A 139 -2.49 12.21 1.06
N ARG A 140 -2.34 11.13 0.29
CA ARG A 140 -1.35 11.06 -0.79
C ARG A 140 -1.60 12.14 -1.84
N TYR A 141 -2.85 12.41 -2.19
CA TYR A 141 -3.23 13.35 -3.24
C TYR A 141 -3.16 14.83 -2.82
N TYR A 142 -2.75 15.12 -1.60
CA TYR A 142 -2.59 16.49 -1.12
C TYR A 142 -1.22 17.05 -1.52
N SER A 143 -1.19 18.35 -1.83
CA SER A 143 0.02 19.03 -2.30
C SER A 143 1.21 18.91 -1.32
N ALA A 144 0.98 18.89 -0.01
CA ALA A 144 2.03 18.72 0.99
C ALA A 144 2.69 17.33 0.88
N TYR A 145 1.88 16.30 0.64
CA TYR A 145 2.38 14.96 0.42
C TYR A 145 3.12 14.86 -0.92
N LEU A 146 2.57 15.44 -1.99
CA LEU A 146 3.18 15.46 -3.34
C LEU A 146 4.53 16.20 -3.38
N ALA A 147 4.73 17.18 -2.51
CA ALA A 147 6.01 17.87 -2.35
C ALA A 147 7.11 16.95 -1.79
N ARG A 148 6.73 16.07 -0.85
CA ARG A 148 7.65 15.15 -0.16
C ARG A 148 7.85 13.84 -0.92
N ARG A 149 6.77 13.28 -1.44
CA ARG A 149 6.75 12.07 -2.27
C ARG A 149 6.02 12.37 -3.57
N PRO A 150 6.76 12.72 -4.63
CA PRO A 150 6.14 13.05 -5.91
C PRO A 150 5.40 11.86 -6.54
N PHE A 151 4.36 12.16 -7.31
CA PHE A 151 3.50 11.18 -7.98
C PHE A 151 4.28 10.19 -8.86
N ARG A 152 5.35 10.65 -9.54
CA ARG A 152 6.22 9.73 -10.31
C ARG A 152 6.92 8.72 -9.42
N ALA A 153 7.19 9.02 -8.16
CA ALA A 153 7.71 8.05 -7.20
C ALA A 153 6.63 7.06 -6.73
N TRP A 154 5.35 7.41 -6.83
CA TRP A 154 4.24 6.48 -6.57
C TRP A 154 4.05 5.54 -7.74
N ARG A 155 4.08 6.08 -8.97
CA ARG A 155 4.15 5.27 -10.18
C ARG A 155 5.37 4.41 -10.15
N ARG A 156 6.57 4.90 -9.81
CA ARG A 156 7.72 4.03 -9.62
C ARG A 156 7.51 3.00 -8.51
N ASN A 157 6.56 3.15 -7.58
CA ASN A 157 6.14 2.13 -6.61
C ASN A 157 5.02 1.17 -7.11
N GLU A 158 4.14 1.62 -8.01
CA GLU A 158 3.08 0.82 -8.68
C GLU A 158 3.58 0.13 -9.97
N GLU A 159 4.52 0.74 -10.69
CA GLU A 159 5.44 0.29 -11.73
C GLU A 159 6.63 -0.50 -11.12
N ALA A 160 7.12 -0.19 -9.92
CA ALA A 160 7.91 -1.18 -9.15
C ALA A 160 7.04 -2.36 -8.73
N ALA A 161 5.74 -2.15 -8.54
CA ALA A 161 4.83 -3.26 -8.43
C ALA A 161 4.57 -3.92 -9.82
N MET A 162 4.90 -3.30 -10.96
CA MET A 162 5.15 -4.04 -12.23
C MET A 162 6.44 -4.87 -12.18
N GLY A 163 7.40 -4.51 -11.31
CA GLY A 163 8.55 -5.36 -10.97
C GLY A 163 8.21 -6.59 -10.10
N TYR A 164 7.05 -6.61 -9.44
CA TYR A 164 6.50 -7.79 -8.74
C TYR A 164 5.46 -8.49 -9.62
N ALA A 165 5.87 -8.83 -10.83
CA ALA A 165 5.15 -9.62 -11.82
C ALA A 165 6.18 -10.45 -12.58
N PHE A 166 5.77 -11.59 -13.13
CA PHE A 166 6.58 -12.39 -14.03
C PHE A 166 6.29 -12.03 -15.48
N ASP A 167 7.33 -11.89 -16.29
CA ASP A 167 7.26 -11.86 -17.75
C ASP A 167 7.36 -13.29 -18.29
N PRO A 168 6.29 -13.83 -18.93
CA PRO A 168 6.32 -15.18 -19.50
C PRO A 168 7.35 -15.34 -20.64
N LYS A 169 7.95 -14.25 -21.15
CA LYS A 169 9.01 -14.29 -22.17
C LYS A 169 10.40 -14.55 -21.58
N VAL A 170 10.55 -14.47 -20.26
CA VAL A 170 11.82 -14.70 -19.56
C VAL A 170 11.75 -16.05 -18.85
N PRO A 171 12.85 -16.83 -18.79
CA PRO A 171 12.86 -18.09 -18.05
C PRO A 171 12.38 -17.90 -16.61
N LEU A 172 11.51 -18.80 -16.15
CA LEU A 172 10.81 -18.61 -14.87
C LEU A 172 11.77 -18.51 -13.68
N GLY A 173 12.84 -19.31 -13.65
CA GLY A 173 13.85 -19.23 -12.59
C GLY A 173 14.54 -17.87 -12.51
N ASP A 174 14.80 -17.25 -13.67
CA ASP A 174 15.39 -15.91 -13.76
C ASP A 174 14.40 -14.85 -13.27
N GLU A 175 13.10 -15.01 -13.56
CA GLU A 175 12.06 -14.13 -13.05
C GLU A 175 11.92 -14.20 -11.53
N PHE A 176 12.01 -15.39 -10.93
CA PHE A 176 12.08 -15.53 -9.47
C PHE A 176 13.29 -14.78 -8.90
N THR A 177 14.47 -14.99 -9.50
CA THR A 177 15.72 -14.32 -9.08
C THR A 177 15.61 -12.80 -9.20
N ARG A 178 15.12 -12.30 -10.34
CA ARG A 178 14.92 -10.88 -10.61
C ARG A 178 13.95 -10.24 -9.62
N VAL A 179 12.77 -10.83 -9.42
CA VAL A 179 11.76 -10.30 -8.49
C VAL A 179 12.31 -10.28 -7.06
N ALA A 180 13.04 -11.32 -6.65
CA ALA A 180 13.65 -11.37 -5.33
C ALA A 180 14.71 -10.27 -5.15
N GLY A 181 15.65 -10.15 -6.10
CA GLY A 181 16.70 -9.14 -6.09
C GLY A 181 16.16 -7.71 -6.08
N GLU A 182 15.12 -7.42 -6.88
CA GLU A 182 14.47 -6.10 -6.91
C GLU A 182 13.85 -5.71 -5.56
N GLU A 183 13.17 -6.64 -4.88
CA GLU A 183 12.54 -6.34 -3.59
C GLU A 183 13.61 -6.17 -2.48
N ILE A 184 14.73 -6.88 -2.54
CA ILE A 184 15.89 -6.69 -1.66
C ILE A 184 16.56 -5.32 -1.90
N ALA A 185 16.87 -4.99 -3.15
CA ALA A 185 17.51 -3.72 -3.51
C ALA A 185 16.65 -2.52 -3.11
N ARG A 186 15.32 -2.62 -3.24
CA ARG A 186 14.38 -1.59 -2.79
C ARG A 186 14.32 -1.49 -1.27
N ALA A 187 14.33 -2.61 -0.55
CA ALA A 187 14.39 -2.61 0.91
C ALA A 187 15.68 -1.93 1.40
N ARG A 188 16.82 -2.23 0.77
CA ARG A 188 18.12 -1.60 1.05
C ARG A 188 18.06 -0.08 0.83
N THR A 189 17.56 0.34 -0.34
CA THR A 189 17.40 1.77 -0.68
C THR A 189 16.53 2.51 0.33
N ALA A 190 15.45 1.86 0.81
CA ALA A 190 14.57 2.45 1.80
C ALA A 190 15.24 2.64 3.17
N LEU A 191 16.16 1.75 3.56
CA LEU A 191 16.91 1.83 4.82
C LEU A 191 18.12 2.76 4.77
N SER A 192 18.69 2.98 3.58
CA SER A 192 19.89 3.79 3.39
C SER A 192 19.62 5.30 3.17
N GLY A 193 18.36 5.70 2.99
CA GLY A 193 17.99 7.09 2.73
C GLY A 193 17.72 7.90 4.00
N GLU A 194 17.87 9.23 3.92
CA GLU A 194 17.49 10.21 4.97
C GLU A 194 15.96 10.36 5.13
N ALA A 195 15.18 9.38 4.69
CA ALA A 195 13.72 9.43 4.71
C ALA A 195 13.17 9.27 6.13
N ASP A 196 11.96 9.77 6.34
CA ASP A 196 11.15 9.49 7.53
C ASP A 196 11.22 8.00 7.89
N THR A 197 11.77 7.72 9.07
CA THR A 197 12.06 6.39 9.60
C THR A 197 10.82 5.49 9.57
N ASP A 198 9.62 6.03 9.83
CA ASP A 198 8.38 5.27 9.84
C ASP A 198 7.93 4.86 8.42
N LEU A 199 8.14 5.76 7.45
CA LEU A 199 7.84 5.47 6.04
C LEU A 199 8.85 4.46 5.46
N ALA A 200 10.12 4.55 5.83
CA ALA A 200 11.16 3.60 5.46
C ALA A 200 10.84 2.21 6.01
N VAL A 201 10.55 2.10 7.31
CA VAL A 201 10.10 0.85 7.96
C VAL A 201 8.85 0.28 7.29
N HIS A 202 7.90 1.14 6.92
CA HIS A 202 6.71 0.69 6.21
C HIS A 202 7.06 -0.01 4.91
N ASP A 203 7.84 0.65 4.07
CA ASP A 203 8.19 0.16 2.74
C ASP A 203 8.95 -1.16 2.85
N VAL A 204 9.99 -1.22 3.70
CA VAL A 204 10.79 -2.42 3.94
C VAL A 204 9.93 -3.61 4.38
N ARG A 205 8.99 -3.41 5.30
CA ARG A 205 8.06 -4.48 5.73
C ARG A 205 7.17 -4.97 4.59
N GLN A 206 6.79 -4.11 3.64
CA GLN A 206 6.07 -4.54 2.43
C GLN A 206 6.98 -5.37 1.52
N ARG A 207 8.25 -4.99 1.35
CA ARG A 207 9.25 -5.76 0.58
C ARG A 207 9.46 -7.15 1.16
N PHE A 208 9.67 -7.26 2.47
CA PHE A 208 9.79 -8.55 3.14
C PHE A 208 8.53 -9.41 3.00
N LYS A 209 7.34 -8.81 3.03
CA LYS A 209 6.09 -9.54 2.78
C LYS A 209 6.01 -10.09 1.36
N LYS A 210 6.46 -9.32 0.37
CA LYS A 210 6.55 -9.74 -1.04
C LYS A 210 7.57 -10.87 -1.22
N LEU A 211 8.79 -10.75 -0.67
CA LEU A 211 9.80 -11.83 -0.70
C LEU A 211 9.25 -13.13 -0.11
N ARG A 212 8.55 -13.04 1.03
CA ARG A 212 7.89 -14.21 1.62
C ARG A 212 6.78 -14.78 0.75
N GLY A 213 6.04 -13.94 0.02
CA GLY A 213 5.06 -14.38 -0.97
C GLY A 213 5.73 -15.17 -2.09
N LEU A 214 6.79 -14.63 -2.67
CA LEU A 214 7.58 -15.28 -3.71
C LEU A 214 8.14 -16.64 -3.26
N LEU A 215 8.78 -16.70 -2.10
CA LEU A 215 9.30 -17.94 -1.50
C LEU A 215 8.19 -18.96 -1.21
N ARG A 216 7.01 -18.49 -0.78
CA ARG A 216 5.85 -19.35 -0.53
C ARG A 216 5.28 -19.92 -1.83
N LEU A 217 5.32 -19.17 -2.93
CA LEU A 217 4.95 -19.66 -4.26
C LEU A 217 5.93 -20.73 -4.74
N ALA A 218 7.23 -20.57 -4.51
CA ALA A 218 8.27 -21.53 -4.89
C ALA A 218 8.46 -22.70 -3.90
N ARG A 219 7.67 -22.75 -2.81
CA ARG A 219 7.85 -23.70 -1.69
C ARG A 219 7.91 -25.18 -2.10
N PRO A 220 7.11 -25.69 -3.06
CA PRO A 220 7.22 -27.09 -3.49
C PRO A 220 8.61 -27.47 -4.02
N THR A 221 9.29 -26.53 -4.68
CA THR A 221 10.64 -26.73 -5.21
C THR A 221 11.70 -26.47 -4.14
N LEU A 222 11.61 -25.35 -3.42
CA LEU A 222 12.66 -24.91 -2.50
C LEU A 222 12.73 -25.67 -1.17
N GLY A 223 11.72 -26.47 -0.83
CA GLY A 223 11.73 -27.29 0.37
C GLY A 223 11.98 -26.50 1.66
N GLU A 224 13.00 -26.90 2.44
CA GLU A 224 13.38 -26.25 3.70
C GLU A 224 14.19 -24.96 3.49
N ALA A 225 15.01 -24.87 2.44
CA ALA A 225 15.79 -23.67 2.14
C ALA A 225 14.87 -22.45 1.96
N GLY A 226 13.80 -22.59 1.17
CA GLY A 226 12.81 -21.54 1.01
C GLY A 226 12.05 -21.20 2.29
N ARG A 227 11.82 -22.18 3.18
CA ARG A 227 11.19 -21.94 4.49
C ARG A 227 12.10 -21.18 5.42
N ALA A 228 13.38 -21.53 5.48
CA ALA A 228 14.39 -20.84 6.29
C ALA A 228 14.44 -19.35 5.92
N GLU A 229 14.46 -19.04 4.62
CA GLU A 229 14.42 -17.66 4.14
C GLU A 229 13.08 -16.96 4.43
N GLU A 230 11.92 -17.66 4.34
CA GLU A 230 10.66 -17.08 4.82
C GLU A 230 10.76 -16.67 6.31
N ARG A 231 11.48 -17.46 7.13
CA ARG A 231 11.69 -17.13 8.54
C ARG A 231 12.57 -15.90 8.71
N ARG A 232 13.72 -15.84 8.01
CA ARG A 232 14.63 -14.69 8.02
C ARG A 232 13.87 -13.39 7.78
N TRP A 233 13.15 -13.29 6.66
CA TRP A 233 12.45 -12.05 6.30
C TRP A 233 11.29 -11.71 7.22
N ARG A 234 10.63 -12.72 7.80
CA ARG A 234 9.61 -12.50 8.82
C ARG A 234 10.22 -11.92 10.09
N ASP A 235 11.34 -12.46 10.54
CA ASP A 235 11.98 -12.03 11.79
C ASP A 235 12.67 -10.67 11.62
N ALA A 236 13.25 -10.40 10.46
CA ALA A 236 13.73 -9.07 10.07
C ALA A 236 12.61 -8.02 10.10
N GLY A 237 11.47 -8.34 9.47
CA GLY A 237 10.30 -7.45 9.50
C GLY A 237 9.69 -7.28 10.88
N ARG A 238 9.84 -8.26 11.79
CA ARG A 238 9.39 -8.15 13.19
C ARG A 238 10.30 -7.25 14.02
N ARG A 239 11.61 -7.31 13.84
CA ARG A 239 12.56 -6.38 14.49
C ARG A 239 12.29 -4.92 14.16
N LEU A 240 11.87 -4.64 12.92
CA LEU A 240 11.47 -3.29 12.50
C LEU A 240 10.09 -2.86 13.02
N SER A 241 9.37 -3.68 13.80
CA SER A 241 8.00 -3.36 14.24
C SER A 241 8.03 -2.48 15.50
N GLY A 242 8.00 -1.16 15.32
CA GLY A 242 7.86 -0.11 16.36
C GLY A 242 6.60 0.76 16.22
N SER A 243 6.71 2.07 16.54
CA SER A 243 5.74 3.21 16.48
C SER A 243 4.54 3.15 15.51
N ARG A 244 4.72 2.50 14.36
CA ARG A 244 3.76 2.44 13.24
C ARG A 244 2.39 1.88 13.61
N ASP A 245 2.31 0.86 14.46
CA ASP A 245 1.03 0.22 14.78
C ASP A 245 0.09 1.23 15.48
N ALA A 246 0.62 2.18 16.25
CA ALA A 246 -0.17 3.25 16.86
C ALA A 246 -0.65 4.31 15.84
N ALA A 247 0.19 4.69 14.88
CA ALA A 247 -0.19 5.63 13.82
C ALA A 247 -1.32 5.08 12.91
N VAL A 248 -1.30 3.78 12.62
CA VAL A 248 -2.39 3.11 11.88
C VAL A 248 -3.68 3.15 12.67
N LEU A 249 -3.64 2.89 13.98
CA LEU A 249 -4.84 2.93 14.83
C LEU A 249 -5.45 4.33 14.95
N ILE A 250 -4.62 5.38 14.96
CA ILE A 250 -5.12 6.77 14.88
C ILE A 250 -5.86 6.97 13.56
N ALA A 251 -5.26 6.61 12.43
CA ALA A 251 -5.91 6.75 11.12
C ALA A 251 -7.22 5.94 11.02
N VAL A 252 -7.28 4.76 11.64
CA VAL A 252 -8.50 3.94 11.71
C VAL A 252 -9.57 4.62 12.57
N LEU A 253 -9.20 5.16 13.73
CA LEU A 253 -10.14 5.91 14.58
C LEU A 253 -10.67 7.14 13.84
N ASP A 254 -9.79 7.86 13.15
CA ASP A 254 -10.12 9.02 12.35
C ASP A 254 -11.11 8.63 11.23
N ASP A 255 -10.86 7.55 10.47
CA ASP A 255 -11.80 7.03 9.43
C ASP A 255 -13.17 6.67 10.02
N LEU A 256 -13.20 5.95 11.16
CA LEU A 256 -14.45 5.57 11.83
C LEU A 256 -15.29 6.75 12.29
N ALA A 257 -14.64 7.85 12.65
CA ALA A 257 -15.32 9.04 13.13
C ALA A 257 -15.71 10.02 12.02
N GLY A 258 -15.24 9.81 10.78
CA GLY A 258 -15.42 10.76 9.67
C GLY A 258 -14.33 11.84 9.59
N GLY A 259 -13.20 11.64 10.27
CA GLY A 259 -12.05 12.53 10.29
C GLY A 259 -11.43 12.66 11.68
N GLY A 260 -10.20 13.16 11.76
CA GLY A 260 -9.47 13.23 13.02
C GLY A 260 -10.06 14.17 14.07
N GLU A 261 -10.84 15.15 13.64
CA GLU A 261 -11.49 16.14 14.49
C GLU A 261 -12.80 15.60 15.05
N ALA A 262 -13.56 14.91 14.21
CA ALA A 262 -14.70 14.13 14.64
C ALA A 262 -14.27 13.02 15.61
N ALA A 263 -13.12 12.38 15.38
CA ALA A 263 -12.53 11.43 16.33
C ALA A 263 -12.14 12.11 17.64
N ALA A 264 -11.50 13.28 17.59
CA ALA A 264 -11.15 14.04 18.79
C ALA A 264 -12.38 14.50 19.59
N ALA A 265 -13.50 14.82 18.92
CA ALA A 265 -14.74 15.22 19.57
C ALA A 265 -15.54 14.03 20.11
N ARG A 266 -15.65 12.96 19.33
CA ARG A 266 -16.48 11.77 19.66
C ARG A 266 -15.76 10.80 20.60
N PHE A 267 -14.43 10.73 20.48
CA PHE A 267 -13.55 9.82 21.20
C PHE A 267 -12.26 10.51 21.72
N PRO A 268 -12.37 11.59 22.52
CA PRO A 268 -11.23 12.39 22.96
C PRO A 268 -10.19 11.61 23.76
N MET A 269 -10.62 10.76 24.70
CA MET A 269 -9.72 10.02 25.58
C MET A 269 -9.04 8.87 24.84
N VAL A 270 -9.78 8.17 23.98
CA VAL A 270 -9.21 7.11 23.13
C VAL A 270 -8.16 7.72 22.20
N ARG A 271 -8.48 8.81 21.51
CA ARG A 271 -7.56 9.45 20.58
C ARG A 271 -6.29 9.94 21.28
N LYS A 272 -6.43 10.60 22.43
CA LYS A 272 -5.30 11.02 23.27
C LYS A 272 -4.39 9.84 23.59
N ARG A 273 -4.96 8.71 24.02
CA ARG A 273 -4.20 7.52 24.40
C ARG A 273 -3.45 6.89 23.22
N LEU A 274 -4.05 6.87 22.04
CA LEU A 274 -3.38 6.40 20.82
C LEU A 274 -2.21 7.30 20.42
N VAL A 275 -2.36 8.63 20.57
CA VAL A 275 -1.29 9.61 20.33
C VAL A 275 -0.15 9.43 21.32
N GLU A 276 -0.44 9.35 22.62
CA GLU A 276 0.58 9.08 23.65
C GLU A 276 1.34 7.78 23.37
N ARG A 277 0.63 6.72 22.95
CA ARG A 277 1.25 5.44 22.59
C ARG A 277 2.18 5.57 21.39
N ARG A 278 1.80 6.35 20.37
CA ARG A 278 2.66 6.63 19.21
C ARG A 278 3.90 7.40 19.64
N ASP A 279 3.72 8.46 20.44
CA ASP A 279 4.81 9.36 20.84
C ASP A 279 5.82 8.66 21.76
N ALA A 280 5.34 7.81 22.69
CA ALA A 280 6.20 6.95 23.50
C ALA A 280 7.02 5.97 22.64
N ALA A 281 6.39 5.34 21.64
CA ALA A 281 7.08 4.42 20.75
C ALA A 281 8.08 5.11 19.80
N ILE A 282 7.91 6.39 19.50
CA ILE A 282 8.90 7.21 18.79
C ILE A 282 10.08 7.54 19.73
N ALA A 283 9.79 7.90 20.98
CA ALA A 283 10.80 8.28 21.96
C ALA A 283 11.73 7.13 22.39
N GLU A 284 11.25 5.88 22.36
CA GLU A 284 12.03 4.68 22.74
C GLU A 284 13.17 4.30 21.76
N GLY A 285 13.33 4.99 20.62
CA GLY A 285 14.65 5.25 20.03
C GLY A 285 15.54 4.06 19.61
N ALA A 286 15.01 2.87 19.31
CA ALA A 286 15.78 1.69 18.90
C ALA A 286 16.12 1.61 17.39
N ALA A 287 15.78 2.64 16.60
CA ALA A 287 15.76 2.58 15.14
C ALA A 287 17.15 2.33 14.50
N GLY A 288 18.21 2.97 14.98
CA GLY A 288 19.53 2.93 14.33
C GLY A 288 20.21 1.54 14.37
N GLU A 289 20.17 0.85 15.51
CA GLU A 289 20.74 -0.50 15.68
C GLU A 289 19.97 -1.51 14.81
N HIS A 290 18.64 -1.47 14.87
CA HIS A 290 17.79 -2.37 14.08
C HIS A 290 17.94 -2.16 12.58
N PHE A 291 18.20 -0.94 12.13
CA PHE A 291 18.44 -0.64 10.71
C PHE A 291 19.76 -1.24 10.25
N ARG A 292 20.85 -1.04 11.00
CA ARG A 292 22.16 -1.67 10.72
C ARG A 292 22.05 -3.19 10.67
N GLN A 293 21.39 -3.81 11.65
CA GLN A 293 21.19 -5.26 11.67
C GLN A 293 20.36 -5.74 10.47
N THR A 294 19.31 -5.01 10.10
CA THR A 294 18.48 -5.36 8.94
C THR A 294 19.23 -5.21 7.62
N LEU A 295 20.10 -4.21 7.49
CA LEU A 295 20.97 -4.05 6.32
C LEU A 295 21.92 -5.25 6.17
N ALA A 296 22.57 -5.68 7.25
CA ALA A 296 23.42 -6.88 7.23
C ALA A 296 22.65 -8.15 6.87
N GLU A 297 21.38 -8.26 7.29
CA GLU A 297 20.52 -9.39 6.91
C GLU A 297 20.06 -9.35 5.47
N LEU A 298 19.88 -8.16 4.88
CA LEU A 298 19.61 -8.00 3.46
C LEU A 298 20.81 -8.51 2.65
N ASP A 299 22.03 -8.14 3.02
CA ASP A 299 23.27 -8.65 2.40
C ASP A 299 23.36 -10.18 2.45
N ALA A 300 23.22 -10.74 3.65
CA ALA A 300 23.31 -12.19 3.84
C ALA A 300 22.19 -12.95 3.10
N GLY A 301 20.97 -12.40 3.11
CA GLY A 301 19.84 -13.03 2.43
C GLY A 301 19.90 -12.91 0.90
N GLU A 302 20.49 -11.84 0.36
CA GLU A 302 20.71 -11.67 -1.08
C GLU A 302 21.61 -12.77 -1.64
N ALA A 303 22.72 -13.06 -0.96
CA ALA A 303 23.64 -14.13 -1.35
C ALA A 303 22.96 -15.51 -1.34
N VAL A 304 22.12 -15.80 -0.34
CA VAL A 304 21.36 -17.06 -0.27
C VAL A 304 20.33 -17.12 -1.40
N ILE A 305 19.56 -16.05 -1.62
CA ILE A 305 18.51 -15.96 -2.64
C ILE A 305 19.06 -16.19 -4.05
N ALA A 306 20.26 -15.67 -4.34
CA ALA A 306 20.93 -15.86 -5.62
C ALA A 306 21.31 -17.34 -5.90
N GLY A 307 21.52 -18.13 -4.84
CA GLY A 307 21.88 -19.56 -4.94
C GLY A 307 20.71 -20.53 -4.77
N LEU A 308 19.47 -20.06 -4.66
CA LEU A 308 18.31 -20.93 -4.53
C LEU A 308 17.95 -21.61 -5.86
N ASP A 309 17.58 -22.89 -5.79
CA ASP A 309 17.07 -23.65 -6.93
C ASP A 309 15.61 -23.27 -7.25
N TRP A 310 15.44 -22.15 -7.96
CA TRP A 310 14.12 -21.61 -8.29
C TRP A 310 13.35 -22.51 -9.26
N PRO A 311 12.02 -22.56 -9.17
CA PRO A 311 11.21 -23.36 -10.09
C PRO A 311 11.34 -22.86 -11.54
N GLY A 312 11.78 -23.73 -12.44
CA GLY A 312 12.02 -23.37 -13.85
C GLY A 312 10.83 -23.55 -14.81
N GLY A 313 9.72 -24.19 -14.38
CA GLY A 313 8.64 -24.59 -15.29
C GLY A 313 7.22 -24.34 -14.81
N ALA A 314 6.26 -24.48 -15.71
CA ALA A 314 4.83 -24.24 -15.44
C ALA A 314 4.25 -25.18 -14.36
N LYS A 315 4.71 -26.44 -14.32
CA LYS A 315 4.24 -27.44 -13.34
C LYS A 315 4.57 -27.05 -11.88
N PRO A 316 5.84 -26.80 -11.49
CA PRO A 316 6.15 -26.40 -10.12
C PRO A 316 5.52 -25.05 -9.75
N LEU A 317 5.42 -24.09 -10.69
CA LEU A 317 4.68 -22.84 -10.49
C LEU A 317 3.22 -23.08 -10.11
N ALA A 318 2.55 -23.93 -10.90
CA ALA A 318 1.14 -24.27 -10.70
C ALA A 318 0.91 -25.04 -9.39
N GLU A 319 1.83 -25.92 -8.99
CA GLU A 319 1.77 -26.63 -7.71
C GLU A 319 1.85 -25.67 -6.52
N GLY A 320 2.80 -24.73 -6.57
CA GLY A 320 2.94 -23.68 -5.56
C GLY A 320 1.72 -22.78 -5.48
N PHE A 321 1.21 -22.35 -6.63
CA PHE A 321 0.00 -21.55 -6.70
C PHE A 321 -1.19 -22.31 -6.09
N ALA A 322 -1.39 -23.57 -6.47
CA ALA A 322 -2.47 -24.41 -5.96
C ALA A 322 -2.36 -24.68 -4.45
N GLN A 323 -1.14 -24.80 -3.91
CA GLN A 323 -0.91 -24.90 -2.47
C GLN A 323 -1.37 -23.65 -1.74
N SER A 324 -1.00 -22.47 -2.24
CA SER A 324 -1.40 -21.18 -1.66
C SER A 324 -2.91 -20.93 -1.76
N TYR A 325 -3.52 -21.25 -2.92
CA TYR A 325 -4.96 -21.17 -3.14
C TYR A 325 -5.72 -22.10 -2.18
N ARG A 326 -5.25 -23.34 -2.01
CA ARG A 326 -5.83 -24.29 -1.04
C ARG A 326 -5.76 -23.74 0.39
N ALA A 327 -4.67 -23.09 0.77
CA ALA A 327 -4.54 -22.47 2.08
C ALA A 327 -5.52 -21.30 2.26
N ALA A 328 -5.65 -20.40 1.28
CA ALA A 328 -6.62 -19.31 1.30
C ALA A 328 -8.07 -19.80 1.37
N ARG A 329 -8.43 -20.81 0.57
CA ARG A 329 -9.74 -21.44 0.59
C ARG A 329 -10.07 -22.11 1.93
N ARG A 330 -9.10 -22.77 2.57
CA ARG A 330 -9.31 -23.34 3.92
C ARG A 330 -9.48 -22.26 4.97
N ALA A 331 -8.68 -21.20 4.91
CA ALA A 331 -8.79 -20.10 5.86
C ALA A 331 -10.15 -19.36 5.71
N CYS A 332 -10.61 -19.14 4.48
CA CYS A 332 -11.95 -18.62 4.18
C CYS A 332 -13.05 -19.47 4.83
N ARG A 333 -13.01 -20.79 4.64
CA ARG A 333 -13.98 -21.71 5.22
C ARG A 333 -13.96 -21.71 6.74
N ARG A 334 -12.77 -21.71 7.35
CA ARG A 334 -12.64 -21.66 8.81
C ARG A 334 -13.15 -20.33 9.38
N ALA A 335 -12.84 -19.21 8.74
CA ALA A 335 -13.38 -17.91 9.17
C ALA A 335 -14.91 -17.84 9.07
N ALA A 336 -15.52 -18.58 8.13
CA ALA A 336 -16.97 -18.69 8.00
C ALA A 336 -17.59 -19.65 9.02
N SER A 337 -16.97 -20.79 9.32
CA SER A 337 -17.53 -21.82 10.21
C SER A 337 -17.23 -21.59 11.70
N GLU A 338 -16.06 -21.05 12.00
CA GLU A 338 -15.52 -20.82 13.35
C GLU A 338 -14.99 -19.37 13.44
N PRO A 339 -15.87 -18.35 13.38
CA PRO A 339 -15.44 -16.95 13.30
C PRO A 339 -14.83 -16.48 14.63
N ASP A 340 -13.53 -16.21 14.64
CA ASP A 340 -12.81 -15.56 15.74
C ASP A 340 -11.66 -14.68 15.21
N ALA A 341 -11.02 -13.91 16.10
CA ALA A 341 -9.96 -12.99 15.69
C ALA A 341 -8.78 -13.69 15.00
N GLU A 342 -8.47 -14.94 15.36
CA GLU A 342 -7.39 -15.72 14.78
C GLU A 342 -7.77 -16.25 13.39
N THR A 343 -8.97 -16.80 13.22
CA THR A 343 -9.44 -17.33 11.93
C THR A 343 -9.60 -16.23 10.89
N TRP A 344 -10.12 -15.06 11.27
CA TRP A 344 -10.18 -13.87 10.42
C TRP A 344 -8.78 -13.34 10.07
N HIS A 345 -7.86 -13.30 11.03
CA HIS A 345 -6.48 -12.88 10.78
C HIS A 345 -5.71 -13.88 9.88
N GLU A 346 -5.92 -15.18 10.06
CA GLU A 346 -5.36 -16.20 9.17
C GLU A 346 -5.91 -16.05 7.75
N TRP A 347 -7.22 -15.83 7.59
CA TRP A 347 -7.80 -15.58 6.27
C TRP A 347 -7.22 -14.33 5.61
N ARG A 348 -7.08 -13.23 6.34
CA ARG A 348 -6.40 -12.02 5.87
C ARG A 348 -5.01 -12.33 5.32
N LYS A 349 -4.18 -13.05 6.08
CA LYS A 349 -2.80 -13.40 5.66
C LYS A 349 -2.83 -14.19 4.34
N GLN A 350 -3.70 -15.20 4.24
CA GLN A 350 -3.78 -16.04 3.04
C GLN A 350 -4.38 -15.32 1.84
N ALA A 351 -5.38 -14.46 2.03
CA ALA A 351 -5.92 -13.59 0.97
C ALA A 351 -4.85 -12.65 0.41
N LYS A 352 -3.99 -12.10 1.28
CA LYS A 352 -2.86 -11.27 0.86
C LYS A 352 -1.86 -12.05 0.00
N TYR A 353 -1.51 -13.29 0.39
CA TYR A 353 -0.65 -14.15 -0.43
C TYR A 353 -1.31 -14.48 -1.77
N HIS A 354 -2.59 -14.85 -1.77
CA HIS A 354 -3.30 -15.16 -3.01
C HIS A 354 -3.33 -13.97 -3.98
N TRP A 355 -3.58 -12.75 -3.47
CA TRP A 355 -3.49 -11.52 -4.26
C TRP A 355 -2.08 -11.31 -4.86
N MET A 356 -1.03 -11.51 -4.07
CA MET A 356 0.36 -11.37 -4.54
C MET A 356 0.70 -12.43 -5.60
N HIS A 357 0.27 -13.68 -5.43
CA HIS A 357 0.53 -14.74 -6.42
C HIS A 357 -0.24 -14.52 -7.72
N LEU A 358 -1.50 -14.07 -7.64
CA LEU A 358 -2.26 -13.67 -8.82
C LEU A 358 -1.57 -12.55 -9.58
N ARG A 359 -0.94 -11.60 -8.87
CA ARG A 359 -0.14 -10.53 -9.49
C ARG A 359 1.10 -11.08 -10.19
N LEU A 360 1.83 -12.01 -9.55
CA LEU A 360 3.02 -12.61 -10.16
C LEU A 360 2.70 -13.27 -11.50
N VAL A 361 1.60 -14.00 -11.59
CA VAL A 361 1.27 -14.78 -12.78
C VAL A 361 0.35 -14.06 -13.78
N GLU A 362 -0.01 -12.79 -13.56
CA GLU A 362 -1.12 -12.16 -14.31
C GLU A 362 -0.87 -11.98 -15.80
N ALA A 363 0.39 -11.88 -16.22
CA ALA A 363 0.77 -11.75 -17.62
C ALA A 363 0.68 -13.08 -18.38
N GLY A 364 0.80 -14.22 -17.68
CA GLY A 364 0.85 -15.54 -18.28
C GLY A 364 -0.33 -16.45 -17.94
N VAL A 365 -1.31 -16.01 -17.14
CA VAL A 365 -2.44 -16.86 -16.74
C VAL A 365 -3.78 -16.19 -17.08
N PRO A 366 -4.66 -16.85 -17.85
CA PRO A 366 -5.98 -16.32 -18.19
C PRO A 366 -6.78 -15.92 -16.95
N LEU A 367 -7.50 -14.79 -17.05
CA LEU A 367 -8.37 -14.24 -16.01
C LEU A 367 -7.66 -13.85 -14.69
N ALA A 368 -6.35 -14.07 -14.55
CA ALA A 368 -5.61 -13.77 -13.32
C ALA A 368 -5.69 -12.28 -12.96
N ALA A 369 -5.63 -11.37 -13.94
CA ALA A 369 -5.80 -9.93 -13.71
C ALA A 369 -7.18 -9.58 -13.14
N LYS A 370 -8.27 -10.20 -13.64
CA LYS A 370 -9.63 -10.01 -13.13
C LYS A 370 -9.76 -10.53 -11.70
N ARG A 371 -9.24 -11.73 -11.43
CA ARG A 371 -9.21 -12.33 -10.08
C ARG A 371 -8.36 -11.50 -9.12
N ARG A 372 -7.22 -10.96 -9.58
CA ARG A 372 -6.32 -10.12 -8.78
C ARG A 372 -7.03 -8.88 -8.24
N LYS A 373 -7.84 -8.21 -9.07
CA LYS A 373 -8.63 -7.04 -8.63
C LYS A 373 -9.57 -7.41 -7.47
N LYS A 374 -10.31 -8.53 -7.60
CA LYS A 374 -11.18 -9.04 -6.53
C LYS A 374 -10.38 -9.44 -5.28
N ALA A 375 -9.29 -10.18 -5.45
CA ALA A 375 -8.42 -10.59 -4.35
C ALA A 375 -7.78 -9.40 -3.63
N LYS A 376 -7.51 -8.30 -4.34
CA LYS A 376 -7.09 -7.03 -3.73
C LYS A 376 -8.18 -6.47 -2.83
N HIS A 377 -9.40 -6.34 -3.34
CA HIS A 377 -10.52 -5.84 -2.54
C HIS A 377 -10.79 -6.71 -1.30
N LEU A 378 -10.67 -8.04 -1.43
CA LEU A 378 -10.78 -8.96 -0.31
C LEU A 378 -9.68 -8.72 0.73
N ALA A 379 -8.42 -8.64 0.28
CA ALA A 379 -7.28 -8.42 1.17
C ALA A 379 -7.33 -7.05 1.86
N ASP A 380 -7.86 -6.02 1.19
CA ASP A 380 -8.05 -4.69 1.75
C ASP A 380 -9.18 -4.71 2.80
N ALA A 381 -10.33 -5.33 2.51
CA ALA A 381 -11.44 -5.47 3.46
C ALA A 381 -11.05 -6.24 4.74
N LEU A 382 -10.38 -7.38 4.59
CA LEU A 382 -9.83 -8.16 5.71
C LEU A 382 -8.70 -7.42 6.44
N GLY A 383 -8.00 -6.52 5.75
CA GLY A 383 -7.01 -5.62 6.34
C GLY A 383 -7.66 -4.65 7.31
N SER A 384 -8.67 -3.92 6.84
CA SER A 384 -9.43 -2.99 7.67
C SER A 384 -10.14 -3.69 8.85
N ASP A 385 -10.71 -4.90 8.65
CA ASP A 385 -11.30 -5.66 9.77
C ASP A 385 -10.28 -6.01 10.86
N HIS A 386 -9.06 -6.37 10.45
CA HIS A 386 -7.98 -6.66 11.37
C HIS A 386 -7.51 -5.41 12.13
N ASP A 387 -7.38 -4.27 11.45
CA ASP A 387 -6.98 -3.03 12.11
C ASP A 387 -8.03 -2.62 13.17
N LEU A 388 -9.31 -2.87 12.92
CA LEU A 388 -10.41 -2.72 13.89
C LEU A 388 -10.32 -3.71 15.06
N ALA A 389 -9.92 -4.96 14.80
CA ALA A 389 -9.69 -5.95 15.86
C ALA A 389 -8.51 -5.54 16.77
N VAL A 390 -7.44 -4.99 16.19
CA VAL A 390 -6.30 -4.44 16.95
C VAL A 390 -6.74 -3.22 17.77
N LEU A 391 -7.55 -2.33 17.20
CA LEU A 391 -8.12 -1.19 17.95
C LEU A 391 -8.90 -1.68 19.17
N ARG A 392 -9.74 -2.71 19.02
CA ARG A 392 -10.49 -3.31 20.14
C ARG A 392 -9.57 -3.87 21.22
N GLU A 393 -8.44 -4.45 20.85
CA GLU A 393 -7.45 -4.95 21.82
C GLU A 393 -6.79 -3.82 22.60
N VAL A 394 -6.42 -2.73 21.92
CA VAL A 394 -5.89 -1.53 22.59
C VAL A 394 -6.92 -0.88 23.52
N LEU A 395 -8.20 -0.90 23.17
CA LEU A 395 -9.26 -0.44 24.07
C LEU A 395 -9.39 -1.30 25.33
N ARG A 396 -9.08 -2.60 25.27
CA ARG A 396 -9.08 -3.46 26.47
C ARG A 396 -7.95 -3.07 27.43
N SER A 397 -6.79 -2.69 26.91
CA SER A 397 -5.63 -2.32 27.74
C SER A 397 -5.71 -0.91 28.33
N CYS A 398 -6.56 -0.03 27.79
CA CYS A 398 -6.75 1.35 28.27
C CYS A 398 -8.09 1.55 29.00
N ARG A 399 -8.75 0.46 29.41
CA ARG A 399 -10.13 0.49 29.93
C ARG A 399 -10.31 1.28 31.22
N ASP A 400 -9.25 1.41 32.00
CA ASP A 400 -9.25 2.08 33.30
C ASP A 400 -8.95 3.59 33.15
N ASP A 401 -8.36 3.99 32.02
CA ASP A 401 -7.94 5.36 31.71
C ASP A 401 -8.94 6.11 30.80
N VAL A 402 -9.94 5.41 30.26
CA VAL A 402 -10.92 5.95 29.30
C VAL A 402 -12.33 5.80 29.85
N GLN A 403 -13.19 6.79 29.59
CA GLN A 403 -14.59 6.76 30.03
C GLN A 403 -15.33 5.54 29.47
N LYS A 404 -16.08 4.83 30.33
CA LYS A 404 -16.83 3.62 29.95
C LYS A 404 -17.81 3.85 28.79
N ASP A 405 -18.46 5.01 28.76
CA ASP A 405 -19.41 5.37 27.69
C ASP A 405 -18.72 5.60 26.35
N GLU A 406 -17.52 6.19 26.35
CA GLU A 406 -16.71 6.40 25.14
C GLU A 406 -16.26 5.06 24.55
N ILE A 407 -15.79 4.13 25.41
CA ILE A 407 -15.44 2.76 25.01
C ILE A 407 -16.67 2.05 24.42
N ARG A 408 -17.84 2.20 25.04
CA ARG A 408 -19.09 1.59 24.55
C ARG A 408 -19.46 2.11 23.16
N ARG A 409 -19.52 3.43 22.98
CA ARG A 409 -19.84 4.06 21.68
C ARG A 409 -18.86 3.63 20.59
N LEU A 410 -17.57 3.56 20.89
CA LEU A 410 -16.56 3.13 19.92
C LEU A 410 -16.70 1.65 19.57
N LYS A 411 -16.99 0.79 20.55
CA LYS A 411 -17.26 -0.64 20.30
C LYS A 411 -18.45 -0.85 19.36
N ASP A 412 -19.51 -0.05 19.50
CA ASP A 412 -20.70 -0.14 18.66
C ASP A 412 -20.37 0.23 17.20
N VAL A 413 -19.67 1.35 16.98
CA VAL A 413 -19.20 1.79 15.64
C VAL A 413 -18.24 0.78 15.02
N VAL A 414 -17.31 0.23 15.81
CA VAL A 414 -16.39 -0.82 15.35
C VAL A 414 -17.16 -2.07 14.95
N ALA A 415 -18.15 -2.50 15.74
CA ALA A 415 -18.93 -3.70 15.45
C ALA A 415 -19.73 -3.56 14.15
N GLU A 416 -20.35 -2.39 13.92
CA GLU A 416 -21.05 -2.08 12.68
C GLU A 416 -20.11 -2.13 11.47
N ARG A 417 -18.96 -1.45 11.56
CA ARG A 417 -17.97 -1.44 10.47
C ARG A 417 -17.39 -2.83 10.19
N GLN A 418 -17.08 -3.60 11.22
CA GLN A 418 -16.63 -4.99 11.08
C GLN A 418 -17.69 -5.85 10.39
N SER A 419 -18.97 -5.68 10.72
CA SER A 419 -20.07 -6.39 10.07
C SER A 419 -20.10 -6.13 8.55
N THR A 420 -20.03 -4.86 8.13
CA THR A 420 -19.99 -4.49 6.70
C THR A 420 -18.77 -5.06 5.98
N LEU A 421 -17.57 -4.94 6.58
CA LEU A 421 -16.33 -5.43 5.99
C LEU A 421 -16.35 -6.97 5.84
N ARG A 422 -16.86 -7.68 6.85
CA ARG A 422 -16.98 -9.14 6.85
C ARG A 422 -18.01 -9.64 5.85
N ALA A 423 -19.15 -8.96 5.71
CA ALA A 423 -20.14 -9.27 4.68
C ALA A 423 -19.52 -9.13 3.27
N ARG A 424 -18.80 -8.04 3.02
CA ARG A 424 -18.08 -7.84 1.75
C ARG A 424 -16.97 -8.86 1.53
N ALA A 425 -16.24 -9.23 2.58
CA ALA A 425 -15.20 -10.24 2.51
C ALA A 425 -15.78 -11.63 2.20
N ALA A 426 -16.93 -11.99 2.78
CA ALA A 426 -17.64 -13.23 2.52
C ALA A 426 -18.05 -13.34 1.04
N GLU A 427 -18.70 -12.31 0.50
CA GLU A 427 -19.10 -12.24 -0.92
C GLU A 427 -17.89 -12.43 -1.86
N LEU A 428 -16.82 -11.68 -1.64
CA LEU A 428 -15.59 -11.80 -2.44
C LEU A 428 -14.91 -13.16 -2.26
N GLY A 429 -15.00 -13.74 -1.05
CA GLY A 429 -14.48 -15.06 -0.73
C GLY A 429 -15.17 -16.17 -1.52
N ASP A 430 -16.51 -16.14 -1.58
CA ASP A 430 -17.32 -17.09 -2.34
C ASP A 430 -17.01 -17.02 -3.84
N GLU A 431 -16.88 -15.80 -4.37
CA GLU A 431 -16.49 -15.59 -5.77
C GLU A 431 -15.06 -16.05 -6.10
N LEU A 432 -14.12 -15.93 -5.15
CA LEU A 432 -12.69 -16.21 -5.37
C LEU A 432 -12.28 -17.64 -5.08
N PHE A 433 -13.01 -18.35 -4.21
CA PHE A 433 -12.59 -19.66 -3.69
C PHE A 433 -13.56 -20.82 -4.01
N GLY A 434 -14.43 -20.63 -4.99
CA GLY A 434 -15.37 -21.64 -5.48
C GLY A 434 -14.68 -22.83 -6.18
N GLU A 435 -13.65 -22.57 -6.98
CA GLU A 435 -12.98 -23.61 -7.77
C GLU A 435 -12.19 -24.60 -6.90
N ARG A 436 -12.01 -25.84 -7.37
CA ARG A 436 -11.18 -26.82 -6.66
C ARG A 436 -9.70 -26.48 -6.88
N PRO A 437 -8.81 -26.71 -5.90
CA PRO A 437 -7.38 -26.45 -6.06
C PRO A 437 -6.73 -27.14 -7.27
N LYS A 438 -7.22 -28.32 -7.68
CA LYS A 438 -6.73 -29.02 -8.87
C LYS A 438 -7.10 -28.30 -10.18
N ASP A 439 -8.26 -27.64 -10.21
CA ASP A 439 -8.73 -26.90 -11.38
C ASP A 439 -7.91 -25.59 -11.49
N MET A 440 -7.63 -24.93 -10.36
CA MET A 440 -6.71 -23.77 -10.33
C MET A 440 -5.28 -24.15 -10.72
N ARG A 441 -4.78 -25.31 -10.29
CA ARG A 441 -3.47 -25.83 -10.73
C ARG A 441 -3.44 -25.96 -12.25
N ARG A 442 -4.46 -26.59 -12.82
CA ARG A 442 -4.59 -26.79 -14.27
C ARG A 442 -4.61 -25.44 -15.01
N LEU A 443 -5.44 -24.50 -14.57
CA LEU A 443 -5.52 -23.16 -15.16
C LEU A 443 -4.16 -22.45 -15.20
N VAL A 444 -3.40 -22.49 -14.11
CA VAL A 444 -2.08 -21.86 -14.04
C VAL A 444 -1.08 -22.58 -14.93
N ALA A 445 -1.06 -23.91 -14.92
CA ALA A 445 -0.14 -24.69 -15.75
C ALA A 445 -0.40 -24.49 -17.25
N GLU A 446 -1.67 -24.62 -17.68
CA GLU A 446 -2.07 -24.45 -19.08
C GLU A 446 -1.83 -23.02 -19.54
N GLY A 447 -2.30 -22.03 -18.77
CA GLY A 447 -2.08 -20.62 -19.10
C GLY A 447 -0.60 -20.28 -19.25
N TRP A 448 0.23 -20.72 -18.30
CA TRP A 448 1.65 -20.41 -18.33
C TRP A 448 2.37 -21.07 -19.51
N CYS A 449 2.06 -22.34 -19.83
CA CYS A 449 2.58 -23.02 -21.02
C CYS A 449 2.17 -22.29 -22.31
N GLU A 450 0.91 -21.86 -22.42
CA GLU A 450 0.42 -21.12 -23.58
C GLU A 450 1.16 -19.78 -23.72
N ALA A 451 1.37 -19.06 -22.62
CA ALA A 451 2.05 -17.77 -22.61
C ALA A 451 3.54 -17.87 -22.95
N THR A 452 4.21 -18.97 -22.60
CA THR A 452 5.64 -19.18 -22.90
C THR A 452 5.87 -19.89 -24.24
N GLY A 453 4.82 -20.39 -24.90
CA GLY A 453 4.95 -21.24 -26.09
C GLY A 453 5.58 -22.61 -25.82
N ALA A 454 5.69 -23.02 -24.54
CA ALA A 454 6.23 -24.32 -24.16
C ALA A 454 5.25 -25.45 -24.50
N VAL A 455 5.74 -26.51 -25.15
CA VAL A 455 4.97 -27.75 -25.36
C VAL A 455 4.62 -28.32 -23.99
N ARG A 456 3.39 -28.86 -23.85
CA ARG A 456 2.97 -29.58 -22.63
C ARG A 456 4.04 -30.61 -22.27
N ASP A 457 4.71 -30.46 -21.13
CA ASP A 457 5.45 -31.55 -20.48
C ASP A 457 4.42 -32.60 -20.02
N ALA A 458 3.87 -33.34 -20.98
CA ALA A 458 2.98 -34.45 -20.73
C ALA A 458 3.74 -35.77 -20.57
N ASP A 459 5.00 -35.88 -21.03
CA ASP A 459 5.75 -37.15 -21.00
C ASP A 459 7.29 -36.98 -20.90
N ALA A 460 7.80 -35.96 -20.19
CA ALA A 460 9.21 -35.96 -19.83
C ALA A 460 9.45 -36.99 -18.72
N ALA A 461 9.80 -38.22 -19.12
CA ALA A 461 10.40 -39.22 -18.25
C ALA A 461 11.54 -38.57 -17.44
N PRO A 462 11.75 -38.97 -16.17
CA PRO A 462 12.87 -38.45 -15.39
C PRO A 462 14.17 -38.67 -16.18
N ARG A 463 15.00 -37.63 -16.28
CA ARG A 463 16.38 -37.80 -16.76
C ARG A 463 17.00 -38.95 -15.97
N PRO A 464 17.65 -39.93 -16.63
CA PRO A 464 18.33 -40.98 -15.89
C PRO A 464 19.36 -40.30 -14.98
N GLU A 465 19.28 -40.59 -13.68
CA GLU A 465 20.32 -40.27 -12.73
C GLU A 465 21.63 -40.79 -13.32
N GLY A 466 22.62 -39.88 -13.43
CA GLY A 466 23.94 -40.23 -13.90
C GLY A 466 24.46 -41.42 -13.10
N ALA A 467 24.70 -42.51 -13.79
CA ALA A 467 25.38 -43.67 -13.25
C ALA A 467 26.68 -43.20 -12.62
N ALA A 468 26.80 -43.43 -11.31
CA ALA A 468 28.09 -43.40 -10.63
C ALA A 468 29.04 -44.32 -11.41
N GLN A 469 30.08 -43.74 -12.00
CA GLN A 469 31.23 -44.51 -12.47
C GLN A 469 31.87 -45.17 -11.24
N PRO A 470 32.16 -46.49 -11.27
CA PRO A 470 32.95 -47.11 -10.22
C PRO A 470 34.36 -46.54 -10.27
N LEU A 471 34.87 -46.14 -9.10
CA LEU A 471 36.31 -45.98 -8.88
C LEU A 471 36.94 -47.36 -9.05
N GLU A 472 37.63 -47.58 -10.16
CA GLU A 472 38.59 -48.66 -10.29
C GLU A 472 39.88 -48.25 -9.57
N ASP A 473 40.24 -49.07 -8.59
CA ASP A 473 41.55 -49.14 -7.98
C ASP A 473 42.63 -49.27 -9.05
N ALA A 474 43.65 -48.41 -8.97
CA ALA A 474 44.96 -48.69 -9.54
C ALA A 474 46.02 -48.32 -8.49
N ALA A 475 46.50 -49.37 -7.84
CA ALA A 475 47.80 -49.38 -7.17
C ALA A 475 48.90 -49.27 -8.24
N GLU A 476 49.75 -48.26 -8.11
CA GLU A 476 51.22 -48.34 -8.05
C GLU A 476 51.81 -46.96 -7.76
#